data_AF-A0A6A6V726-F1
#
_entry.id   AF-A0A6A6V726-F1
#
_cell.length_a   1.000
_cell.length_b   1.000
_cell.length_c   1.000
_cell.angle_alpha   90.00
_cell.angle_beta   90.00
_cell.angle_gamma   90.00
#
_symmetry.space_group_name_H-M   'P 1'
#
loop_
_entity.id
_entity.type
_entity.pdbx_description
1 polymer ?
#
loop_
_entity_poly.entity_id
_entity_poly.type
_entity_poly.pdbx_seq_one_letter_code
_entity_poly.pdbx_strand_id
1 'polypeptide(L)'
;MARQRTCTSARRVTASLLLSFLAVSATDHIPILPPPPSTPDVPTTGAKDFALRHIYHHGAYKYPNLHRRLDIPEDVAVWTADDDDPSERQPLERLRAKSQVTNIQRLKDRSKETIDGILNWGRTTGGAVQLDAEDWTIDEIQGPNITDKETVLSFARMASNAYIMEPHTGEWVDVGGGYNYTEDFGWKTDGLRGHIFADTTNSTVVIGVKGTSPAVFDGSETTTNDKINDNLFFSCCCGQGGQFLWRQVCDCQTSAYTCNSTCLTTALKAKNMYYSAALDLYHNVTALYPNAEIWMAGHSLGGAVSSFVALTFGHPAVTFEAVPDAMPAARLGLPTPPGHQVGSMHTRKMTGGYHFGHTADPVFMGQCNTAASSCTLGGYAMQSVCHTGMKCVYDTVADKGWRVGIGNHKILNVIKDVLEQYDEPAKCEQYADCTDCFPWEFFESNGTEPTSSSTTSKPTSTLTTRTRTETCKTPGWWGCLDEDTTTTTTTTTTTASGSTTSCKTWGWFGCK
;
A
#
# COMPACT_ATOMS: atom_id res chain seq x y z
N MET A 1 -57.19 -43.36 -47.10
CA MET A 1 -57.73 -43.95 -45.85
C MET A 1 -57.15 -43.17 -44.68
N ALA A 2 -58.00 -42.38 -44.00
CA ALA A 2 -58.26 -42.38 -42.55
C ALA A 2 -57.16 -41.74 -41.66
N ARG A 3 -57.33 -40.53 -41.11
CA ARG A 3 -58.14 -40.02 -39.96
C ARG A 3 -57.42 -40.10 -38.59
N GLN A 4 -57.19 -38.93 -37.96
CA GLN A 4 -57.47 -38.56 -36.54
C GLN A 4 -56.99 -37.10 -36.32
N ARG A 5 -57.88 -36.10 -36.12
CA ARG A 5 -58.46 -35.57 -34.84
C ARG A 5 -57.38 -34.90 -33.94
N THR A 6 -57.46 -33.65 -33.47
CA THR A 6 -58.59 -32.86 -32.91
C THR A 6 -58.39 -31.33 -32.91
N CYS A 7 -59.53 -30.63 -33.10
CA CYS A 7 -59.94 -29.25 -32.81
C CYS A 7 -59.81 -28.80 -31.32
N THR A 8 -60.05 -27.56 -30.83
CA THR A 8 -60.36 -26.17 -31.29
C THR A 8 -60.54 -25.30 -30.03
N SER A 9 -60.37 -23.98 -30.11
CA SER A 9 -61.46 -23.00 -29.86
C SER A 9 -60.94 -21.57 -29.84
N ALA A 10 -61.57 -20.72 -30.65
CA ALA A 10 -61.45 -19.27 -30.65
C ALA A 10 -62.86 -18.69 -30.60
N ARG A 11 -63.05 -17.58 -29.87
CA ARG A 11 -64.08 -16.58 -30.20
C ARG A 11 -63.76 -15.23 -29.57
N ARG A 12 -63.61 -14.23 -30.45
CA ARG A 12 -63.61 -12.79 -30.18
C ARG A 12 -65.05 -12.29 -30.11
N VAL A 13 -65.31 -11.27 -29.30
CA VAL A 13 -66.28 -10.19 -29.64
C VAL A 13 -65.77 -8.88 -29.04
N THR A 14 -65.68 -7.86 -29.88
CA THR A 14 -65.50 -6.43 -29.56
C THR A 14 -66.81 -5.70 -29.84
N ALA A 15 -67.24 -4.76 -28.98
CA ALA A 15 -67.97 -3.55 -29.37
C ALA A 15 -68.11 -2.57 -28.19
N SER A 16 -67.92 -1.28 -28.49
CA SER A 16 -67.83 -0.14 -27.57
C SER A 16 -69.11 0.72 -27.55
N LEU A 17 -69.14 1.64 -26.57
CA LEU A 17 -69.81 2.98 -26.52
C LEU A 17 -71.31 3.05 -26.14
N LEU A 18 -71.67 3.60 -24.96
CA LEU A 18 -71.87 5.04 -24.69
C LEU A 18 -72.61 5.31 -23.34
N LEU A 19 -71.94 6.11 -22.48
CA LEU A 19 -72.41 7.11 -21.49
C LEU A 19 -73.78 7.00 -20.79
N SER A 20 -73.73 6.99 -19.45
CA SER A 20 -74.72 7.66 -18.57
C SER A 20 -74.08 7.98 -17.21
N PHE A 21 -74.30 9.22 -16.76
CA PHE A 21 -73.79 9.85 -15.55
C PHE A 21 -74.22 9.16 -14.25
N LEU A 22 -73.34 9.08 -13.26
CA LEU A 22 -73.66 9.15 -11.83
C LEU A 22 -72.39 9.52 -11.05
N ALA A 23 -72.42 10.69 -10.42
CA ALA A 23 -71.38 11.14 -9.50
C ALA A 23 -71.51 10.41 -8.16
N VAL A 24 -70.42 9.80 -7.69
CA VAL A 24 -70.25 9.38 -6.30
C VAL A 24 -68.82 9.72 -5.89
N SER A 25 -68.72 10.50 -4.82
CA SER A 25 -67.50 10.97 -4.18
C SER A 25 -66.60 9.81 -3.76
N ALA A 26 -65.36 9.79 -4.24
CA ALA A 26 -64.31 8.91 -3.72
C ALA A 26 -63.47 9.68 -2.71
N THR A 27 -63.42 9.16 -1.49
CA THR A 27 -62.47 9.55 -0.44
C THR A 27 -61.08 9.09 -0.83
N ASP A 28 -60.12 10.03 -0.88
CA ASP A 28 -58.70 9.72 -1.06
C ASP A 28 -58.17 8.82 0.08
N HIS A 29 -57.83 7.58 -0.26
CA HIS A 29 -56.94 6.75 0.54
C HIS A 29 -55.57 6.75 -0.13
N ILE A 30 -54.68 7.56 0.44
CA ILE A 30 -53.26 7.55 0.11
C ILE A 30 -52.69 6.21 0.60
N PRO A 31 -52.08 5.39 -0.26
CA PRO A 31 -51.43 4.16 0.18
C PRO A 31 -50.20 4.52 1.02
N ILE A 32 -50.21 4.08 2.29
CA ILE A 32 -49.07 4.20 3.20
C ILE A 32 -47.98 3.25 2.70
N LEU A 33 -46.90 3.80 2.14
CA LEU A 33 -45.68 3.07 1.84
C LEU A 33 -45.09 2.50 3.13
N PRO A 34 -44.58 1.25 3.12
CA PRO A 34 -43.81 0.75 4.26
C PRO A 34 -42.59 1.65 4.48
N PRO A 35 -42.16 1.84 5.74
CA PRO A 35 -40.97 2.63 6.02
C PRO A 35 -39.77 2.04 5.27
N PRO A 36 -38.84 2.88 4.78
CA PRO A 36 -37.61 2.39 4.16
C PRO A 36 -36.91 1.44 5.14
N PRO A 37 -36.18 0.42 4.64
CA PRO A 37 -35.36 -0.42 5.51
C PRO A 37 -34.48 0.50 6.34
N SER A 38 -34.55 0.35 7.66
CA SER A 38 -33.68 1.05 8.60
C SER A 38 -32.24 0.82 8.14
N THR A 39 -31.59 1.89 7.67
CA THR A 39 -30.14 1.95 7.59
C THR A 39 -29.62 1.43 8.93
N PRO A 40 -28.68 0.46 8.96
CA PRO A 40 -28.05 0.10 10.22
C PRO A 40 -27.56 1.39 10.87
N ASP A 41 -27.98 1.62 12.12
CA ASP A 41 -27.47 2.72 12.93
C ASP A 41 -25.95 2.70 12.81
N VAL A 42 -25.36 3.72 12.18
CA VAL A 42 -23.92 3.93 12.19
C VAL A 42 -23.57 4.10 13.66
N PRO A 43 -22.88 3.13 14.31
CA PRO A 43 -22.58 3.28 15.71
C PRO A 43 -21.60 4.45 15.82
N THR A 44 -22.09 5.51 16.45
CA THR A 44 -21.38 6.55 17.21
C THR A 44 -19.88 6.59 17.03
N THR A 45 -19.39 7.74 16.56
CA THR A 45 -18.09 8.33 16.87
C THR A 45 -17.65 7.96 18.30
N GLY A 46 -16.91 6.87 18.42
CA GLY A 46 -16.72 6.16 19.67
C GLY A 46 -15.32 5.57 19.70
N ALA A 47 -14.68 5.64 20.86
CA ALA A 47 -13.39 5.02 21.04
C ALA A 47 -13.56 3.49 21.12
N LYS A 48 -12.80 2.79 20.28
CA LYS A 48 -12.73 1.33 20.17
C LYS A 48 -11.53 0.83 20.93
N ASP A 49 -11.72 -0.22 21.73
CA ASP A 49 -10.63 -0.94 22.39
C ASP A 49 -10.33 -2.22 21.61
N PHE A 50 -9.06 -2.43 21.27
CA PHE A 50 -8.59 -3.54 20.45
C PHE A 50 -7.76 -4.51 21.27
N ALA A 51 -7.83 -5.79 20.91
CA ALA A 51 -6.98 -6.85 21.43
C ALA A 51 -6.40 -7.67 20.27
N LEU A 52 -5.17 -8.15 20.42
CA LEU A 52 -4.58 -9.11 19.49
C LEU A 52 -5.38 -10.42 19.58
N ARG A 53 -5.89 -10.89 18.44
CA ARG A 53 -6.70 -12.11 18.34
C ARG A 53 -5.99 -13.24 17.63
N HIS A 54 -5.26 -12.92 16.55
CA HIS A 54 -4.64 -13.92 15.72
C HIS A 54 -3.27 -13.47 15.21
N ILE A 55 -2.37 -14.43 15.04
CA ILE A 55 -1.13 -14.24 14.29
C ILE A 55 -1.15 -15.20 13.11
N TYR A 56 -0.99 -14.67 11.90
CA TYR A 56 -0.86 -15.44 10.67
C TYR A 56 0.58 -15.46 10.19
N HIS A 57 0.99 -16.59 9.63
CA HIS A 57 2.27 -16.76 8.95
C HIS A 57 2.04 -17.40 7.59
N HIS A 58 2.47 -16.71 6.53
CA HIS A 58 2.44 -17.20 5.16
C HIS A 58 3.86 -17.30 4.63
N GLY A 59 4.33 -18.51 4.31
CA GLY A 59 5.67 -18.71 3.74
C GLY A 59 5.80 -18.04 2.37
N ALA A 60 6.99 -17.56 2.02
CA ALA A 60 7.20 -16.80 0.78
C ALA A 60 7.99 -17.62 -0.25
N TYR A 61 9.25 -17.95 0.04
CA TYR A 61 10.16 -18.52 -0.96
C TYR A 61 10.35 -20.01 -0.80
N LYS A 62 10.66 -20.44 0.43
CA LYS A 62 11.00 -21.84 0.70
C LYS A 62 9.75 -22.67 0.90
N TYR A 63 8.69 -22.07 1.45
CA TYR A 63 7.40 -22.73 1.66
C TYR A 63 6.23 -21.85 1.20
N PRO A 64 6.10 -21.56 -0.10
CA PRO A 64 5.06 -20.66 -0.63
C PRO A 64 3.63 -21.14 -0.36
N ASN A 65 3.42 -22.42 -0.06
CA ASN A 65 2.09 -22.98 0.25
C ASN A 65 1.83 -23.11 1.75
N LEU A 66 2.78 -22.71 2.61
CA LEU A 66 2.61 -22.79 4.06
C LEU A 66 1.78 -21.61 4.53
N HIS A 67 0.61 -21.89 5.12
CA HIS A 67 -0.24 -20.88 5.70
C HIS A 67 -0.78 -21.34 7.06
N ARG A 68 -0.41 -20.63 8.12
CA ARG A 68 -0.74 -20.99 9.50
C ARG A 68 -1.31 -19.82 10.26
N ARG A 69 -2.13 -20.13 11.26
CA ARG A 69 -2.71 -19.18 12.21
C ARG A 69 -2.50 -19.66 13.64
N LEU A 70 -2.18 -18.73 14.52
CA LEU A 70 -2.16 -18.90 15.96
C LEU A 70 -3.27 -18.02 16.54
N ASP A 71 -4.11 -18.60 17.39
CA ASP A 71 -5.16 -17.88 18.10
C ASP A 71 -4.63 -17.45 19.47
N ILE A 72 -4.76 -16.16 19.80
CA ILE A 72 -4.23 -15.56 21.02
C ILE A 72 -5.37 -15.45 22.05
N PRO A 73 -5.24 -16.08 23.24
CA PRO A 73 -6.20 -15.93 24.32
C PRO A 73 -6.24 -14.49 24.86
N GLU A 74 -7.40 -14.07 25.39
CA GLU A 74 -7.64 -12.68 25.83
C GLU A 74 -6.77 -12.22 27.01
N ASP A 75 -6.19 -13.15 27.77
CA ASP A 75 -5.46 -12.92 29.02
C ASP A 75 -3.94 -13.16 28.92
N VAL A 76 -3.42 -13.47 27.73
CA VAL A 76 -1.99 -13.72 27.52
C VAL A 76 -1.23 -12.39 27.45
N ALA A 77 -0.20 -12.26 28.29
CA ALA A 77 0.77 -11.18 28.18
C ALA A 77 1.57 -11.39 26.89
N VAL A 78 1.63 -10.39 26.02
CA VAL A 78 2.32 -10.49 24.73
C VAL A 78 3.57 -9.60 24.74
N TRP A 79 4.69 -10.08 24.19
CA TRP A 79 6.01 -9.42 24.27
C TRP A 79 6.65 -9.17 22.91
N THR A 80 7.33 -8.03 22.75
CA THR A 80 8.03 -7.64 21.53
C THR A 80 9.40 -8.29 21.43
N ALA A 81 9.86 -8.60 20.20
CA ALA A 81 11.12 -9.30 19.97
C ALA A 81 12.39 -8.49 20.30
N ASP A 82 12.25 -7.19 20.53
CA ASP A 82 13.37 -6.30 20.89
C ASP A 82 13.60 -6.22 22.42
N ASP A 83 12.83 -6.94 23.24
CA ASP A 83 13.06 -7.07 24.67
C ASP A 83 14.15 -8.13 24.93
N ASP A 84 15.42 -7.74 24.73
CA ASP A 84 16.58 -8.60 25.02
C ASP A 84 16.69 -8.96 26.53
N ASP A 85 16.00 -8.20 27.41
CA ASP A 85 15.94 -8.45 28.85
C ASP A 85 14.53 -8.92 29.31
N PRO A 86 14.40 -10.17 29.81
CA PRO A 86 13.19 -10.68 30.46
C PRO A 86 12.60 -9.82 31.58
N SER A 87 13.36 -8.88 32.14
CA SER A 87 12.92 -7.99 33.22
C SER A 87 12.27 -6.69 32.74
N GLU A 88 12.33 -6.36 31.44
CA GLU A 88 11.68 -5.18 30.85
C GLU A 88 10.31 -5.48 30.24
N ARG A 89 9.80 -6.72 30.40
CA ARG A 89 8.49 -7.17 29.92
C ARG A 89 7.36 -6.26 30.41
N GLN A 90 6.72 -5.54 29.50
CA GLN A 90 5.53 -4.75 29.80
C GLN A 90 4.25 -5.45 29.31
N PRO A 91 3.15 -5.39 30.07
CA PRO A 91 1.83 -5.75 29.53
C PRO A 91 1.56 -4.93 28.26
N LEU A 92 0.89 -5.51 27.26
CA LEU A 92 0.43 -4.75 26.10
C LEU A 92 -0.39 -3.55 26.61
N GLU A 93 0.11 -2.34 26.33
CA GLU A 93 -0.61 -1.12 26.63
C GLU A 93 -1.96 -1.13 25.91
N ARG A 94 -2.98 -0.55 26.54
CA ARG A 94 -4.35 -0.56 26.02
C ARG A 94 -4.37 0.05 24.61
N LEU A 95 -4.75 -0.74 23.62
CA LEU A 95 -4.85 -0.31 22.22
C LEU A 95 -6.22 0.33 21.99
N ARG A 96 -6.29 1.66 22.09
CA ARG A 96 -7.55 2.41 21.97
C ARG A 96 -7.49 3.38 20.81
N ALA A 97 -8.44 3.27 19.87
CA ALA A 97 -8.53 4.18 18.73
C ALA A 97 -9.93 4.78 18.60
N LYS A 98 -10.00 6.08 18.32
CA LYS A 98 -11.25 6.74 17.93
C LYS A 98 -11.48 6.54 16.45
N SER A 99 -12.74 6.35 16.07
CA SER A 99 -13.14 6.37 14.67
C SER A 99 -13.59 7.77 14.23
N GLN A 100 -13.44 8.04 12.95
CA GLN A 100 -14.03 9.17 12.25
C GLN A 100 -14.54 8.72 10.88
N VAL A 101 -15.52 9.42 10.34
CA VAL A 101 -15.97 9.18 8.96
C VAL A 101 -14.87 9.63 8.00
N THR A 102 -14.54 8.77 7.04
CA THR A 102 -13.59 9.07 5.96
C THR A 102 -14.21 8.72 4.61
N ASN A 103 -13.93 9.56 3.61
CA ASN A 103 -14.28 9.29 2.22
C ASN A 103 -13.18 8.46 1.56
N ILE A 104 -13.53 7.30 1.01
CA ILE A 104 -12.61 6.48 0.24
C ILE A 104 -13.18 6.21 -1.15
N GLN A 105 -12.37 6.48 -2.19
CA GLN A 105 -12.66 6.07 -3.55
C GLN A 105 -12.12 4.66 -3.80
N ARG A 106 -13.05 3.72 -4.02
CA ARG A 106 -12.74 2.29 -4.14
C ARG A 106 -13.60 1.58 -5.18
N LEU A 107 -13.16 0.40 -5.59
CA LEU A 107 -13.92 -0.45 -6.50
C LEU A 107 -15.23 -0.91 -5.86
N LYS A 108 -16.29 -1.00 -6.68
CA LYS A 108 -17.58 -1.55 -6.25
C LYS A 108 -17.50 -3.06 -6.02
N ASP A 109 -16.97 -3.79 -7.00
CA ASP A 109 -16.69 -5.22 -6.88
C ASP A 109 -15.24 -5.43 -6.42
N ARG A 110 -15.12 -5.98 -5.21
CA ARG A 110 -13.85 -6.26 -4.53
C ARG A 110 -13.74 -7.74 -4.19
N SER A 111 -14.52 -8.58 -4.85
CA SER A 111 -14.45 -10.04 -4.70
C SER A 111 -13.06 -10.54 -5.06
N LYS A 112 -12.70 -11.69 -4.48
CA LYS A 112 -11.40 -12.33 -4.73
C LYS A 112 -11.20 -12.57 -6.23
N GLU A 113 -12.24 -13.06 -6.91
CA GLU A 113 -12.21 -13.38 -8.34
C GLU A 113 -11.93 -12.13 -9.19
N THR A 114 -12.59 -11.02 -8.89
CA THR A 114 -12.40 -9.75 -9.63
C THR A 114 -11.02 -9.16 -9.39
N ILE A 115 -10.56 -9.10 -8.15
CA ILE A 115 -9.22 -8.59 -7.83
C ILE A 115 -8.12 -9.48 -8.42
N ASP A 116 -8.24 -10.81 -8.30
CA ASP A 116 -7.29 -11.76 -8.91
C ASP A 116 -7.26 -11.59 -10.44
N GLY A 117 -8.41 -11.36 -11.07
CA GLY A 117 -8.51 -11.08 -12.51
C GLY A 117 -7.76 -9.81 -12.90
N ILE A 118 -7.95 -8.71 -12.15
CA ILE A 118 -7.28 -7.43 -12.38
C ILE A 118 -5.76 -7.55 -12.23
N LEU A 119 -5.31 -8.16 -11.14
CA LEU A 119 -3.89 -8.33 -10.87
C LEU A 119 -3.23 -9.29 -11.86
N ASN A 120 -3.93 -10.35 -12.27
CA ASN A 120 -3.43 -11.28 -13.28
C ASN A 120 -3.32 -10.63 -14.66
N TRP A 121 -4.25 -9.76 -15.05
CA TRP A 121 -4.09 -8.93 -16.25
C TRP A 121 -2.85 -8.05 -16.16
N GLY A 122 -2.64 -7.40 -15.01
CA GLY A 122 -1.44 -6.61 -14.78
C GLY A 122 -0.15 -7.43 -14.92
N ARG A 123 -0.18 -8.69 -14.50
CA ARG A 123 0.94 -9.62 -14.62
C ARG A 123 1.19 -10.08 -16.06
N THR A 124 0.15 -10.28 -16.86
CA THR A 124 0.30 -10.77 -18.24
C THR A 124 0.57 -9.67 -19.25
N THR A 125 0.07 -8.46 -19.02
CA THR A 125 0.15 -7.34 -19.99
C THR A 125 1.15 -6.26 -19.58
N GLY A 126 1.67 -6.29 -18.35
CA GLY A 126 2.61 -5.30 -17.83
C GLY A 126 1.94 -4.01 -17.30
N GLY A 127 0.69 -3.72 -17.65
CA GLY A 127 -0.03 -2.51 -17.26
C GLY A 127 -1.24 -2.76 -16.35
N ALA A 128 -1.64 -1.77 -15.54
CA ALA A 128 -2.87 -1.84 -14.75
C ALA A 128 -4.11 -1.96 -15.67
N VAL A 129 -5.14 -2.69 -15.23
CA VAL A 129 -6.42 -2.72 -15.96
C VAL A 129 -7.03 -1.32 -15.96
N GLN A 130 -7.48 -0.86 -17.12
CA GLN A 130 -8.31 0.33 -17.23
C GLN A 130 -9.76 -0.06 -16.97
N LEU A 131 -10.30 0.40 -15.85
CA LEU A 131 -11.68 0.16 -15.41
C LEU A 131 -12.52 1.41 -15.67
N ASP A 132 -13.83 1.24 -15.88
CA ASP A 132 -14.73 2.35 -16.18
C ASP A 132 -15.08 3.12 -14.91
N ALA A 133 -15.53 4.38 -15.05
CA ALA A 133 -15.84 5.21 -13.87
C ALA A 133 -17.00 4.62 -13.04
N GLU A 134 -17.89 3.91 -13.72
CA GLU A 134 -19.02 3.18 -13.16
C GLU A 134 -18.60 2.02 -12.27
N ASP A 135 -17.37 1.51 -12.37
CA ASP A 135 -16.83 0.45 -11.50
C ASP A 135 -16.36 0.99 -10.14
N TRP A 136 -16.32 2.31 -9.98
CA TRP A 136 -15.84 2.99 -8.78
C TRP A 136 -16.96 3.67 -8.00
N THR A 137 -16.77 3.78 -6.70
CA THR A 137 -17.64 4.49 -5.77
C THR A 137 -16.80 5.33 -4.81
N ILE A 138 -17.43 6.36 -4.24
CA ILE A 138 -16.90 7.08 -3.08
C ILE A 138 -17.78 6.69 -1.91
N ASP A 139 -17.20 5.95 -0.98
CA ASP A 139 -17.92 5.44 0.18
C ASP A 139 -17.51 6.25 1.42
N GLU A 140 -18.49 6.63 2.23
CA GLU A 140 -18.30 7.12 3.59
C GLU A 140 -18.19 5.92 4.53
N ILE A 141 -16.99 5.68 5.07
CA ILE A 141 -16.74 4.56 5.97
C ILE A 141 -16.14 5.04 7.29
N GLN A 142 -16.21 4.19 8.32
CA GLN A 142 -15.50 4.44 9.57
C GLN A 142 -14.00 4.15 9.37
N GLY A 143 -13.17 5.17 9.56
CA GLY A 143 -11.71 5.05 9.58
C GLY A 143 -11.13 5.51 10.92
N PRO A 144 -9.83 5.27 11.17
CA PRO A 144 -9.17 5.77 12.36
C PRO A 144 -9.07 7.30 12.34
N ASN A 145 -9.26 7.92 13.50
CA ASN A 145 -9.06 9.36 13.67
C ASN A 145 -7.56 9.70 13.77
N ILE A 146 -6.97 10.09 12.64
CA ILE A 146 -5.54 10.41 12.55
C ILE A 146 -5.14 11.73 13.23
N THR A 147 -6.11 12.55 13.66
CA THR A 147 -5.85 13.77 14.43
C THR A 147 -5.83 13.50 15.94
N ASP A 148 -6.22 12.30 16.38
CA ASP A 148 -6.20 11.90 17.78
C ASP A 148 -4.89 11.19 18.11
N LYS A 149 -4.10 11.77 19.04
CA LYS A 149 -2.79 11.23 19.44
C LYS A 149 -2.84 9.78 19.92
N GLU A 150 -3.84 9.42 20.71
CA GLU A 150 -3.96 8.05 21.24
C GLU A 150 -4.27 7.04 20.14
N THR A 151 -5.05 7.45 19.14
CA THR A 151 -5.31 6.63 17.95
C THR A 151 -4.02 6.38 17.16
N VAL A 152 -3.22 7.42 16.92
CA VAL A 152 -1.93 7.28 16.22
C VAL A 152 -0.96 6.40 17.03
N LEU A 153 -0.84 6.61 18.34
CA LEU A 153 -0.03 5.77 19.23
C LEU A 153 -0.49 4.31 19.23
N SER A 154 -1.79 4.06 19.30
CA SER A 154 -2.34 2.69 19.27
C SER A 154 -2.03 1.98 17.96
N PHE A 155 -2.11 2.66 16.83
CA PHE A 155 -1.70 2.09 15.55
C PHE A 155 -0.18 1.86 15.46
N ALA A 156 0.64 2.75 16.05
CA ALA A 156 2.09 2.56 16.13
C ALA A 156 2.44 1.33 16.99
N ARG A 157 1.77 1.17 18.12
CA ARG A 157 1.87 -0.01 18.99
C ARG A 157 1.43 -1.27 18.25
N MET A 158 0.32 -1.26 17.50
CA MET A 158 -0.08 -2.40 16.65
C MET A 158 0.98 -2.74 15.58
N ALA A 159 1.59 -1.73 14.96
CA ALA A 159 2.67 -1.92 13.99
C ALA A 159 3.95 -2.48 14.64
N SER A 160 4.28 -2.04 15.86
CA SER A 160 5.37 -2.60 16.68
C SER A 160 5.06 -4.02 17.14
N ASN A 161 3.81 -4.28 17.55
CA ASN A 161 3.33 -5.58 17.96
C ASN A 161 3.34 -6.60 16.81
N ALA A 162 3.36 -6.15 15.55
CA ALA A 162 3.57 -7.07 14.42
C ALA A 162 4.96 -7.75 14.43
N TYR A 163 5.90 -7.26 15.24
CA TYR A 163 7.21 -7.86 15.48
C TYR A 163 7.23 -8.81 16.69
N ILE A 164 6.11 -9.04 17.38
CA ILE A 164 5.99 -10.00 18.47
C ILE A 164 6.41 -11.40 17.98
N MET A 165 7.18 -12.08 18.82
CA MET A 165 7.71 -13.41 18.55
C MET A 165 7.30 -14.36 19.67
N GLU A 166 6.31 -15.19 19.38
CA GLU A 166 5.90 -16.32 20.22
C GLU A 166 6.36 -17.66 19.61
N PRO A 167 7.61 -18.08 19.82
CA PRO A 167 7.99 -19.46 19.56
C PRO A 167 7.40 -20.36 20.67
N HIS A 168 6.71 -21.42 20.26
CA HIS A 168 6.28 -22.55 21.11
C HIS A 168 5.19 -22.29 22.18
N THR A 169 4.36 -21.23 22.06
CA THR A 169 3.34 -20.87 23.08
C THR A 169 1.87 -21.11 22.68
N GLY A 170 1.58 -21.93 21.67
CA GLY A 170 0.21 -22.34 21.37
C GLY A 170 0.08 -23.36 20.25
N GLU A 171 -1.14 -23.89 20.07
CA GLU A 171 -1.47 -24.83 18.99
C GLU A 171 -1.74 -24.03 17.70
N TRP A 172 -0.81 -24.10 16.74
CA TRP A 172 -0.99 -23.50 15.42
C TRP A 172 -1.98 -24.31 14.60
N VAL A 173 -2.92 -23.63 13.95
CA VAL A 173 -3.90 -24.21 13.04
C VAL A 173 -3.49 -23.93 11.60
N ASP A 174 -3.46 -24.97 10.76
CA ASP A 174 -3.22 -24.80 9.32
C ASP A 174 -4.46 -24.15 8.67
N VAL A 175 -4.25 -23.06 7.93
CA VAL A 175 -5.30 -22.32 7.24
C VAL A 175 -5.25 -22.66 5.75
N GLY A 176 -5.69 -23.87 5.43
CA GLY A 176 -5.79 -24.38 4.06
C GLY A 176 -4.82 -25.53 3.74
N GLY A 177 -5.34 -26.59 3.09
CA GLY A 177 -4.58 -27.74 2.58
C GLY A 177 -4.07 -28.68 3.68
N GLY A 178 -4.77 -29.80 3.93
CA GLY A 178 -4.53 -30.76 5.01
C GLY A 178 -3.18 -31.49 5.00
N TYR A 179 -2.09 -30.78 5.26
CA TYR A 179 -0.74 -31.33 5.37
C TYR A 179 -0.31 -31.42 6.84
N ASN A 180 -0.14 -32.66 7.30
CA ASN A 180 0.30 -32.98 8.65
C ASN A 180 1.81 -32.70 8.79
N TYR A 181 2.20 -31.55 9.35
CA TYR A 181 3.60 -31.22 9.65
C TYR A 181 3.80 -31.03 11.16
N THR A 182 4.57 -31.93 11.76
CA THR A 182 4.76 -32.08 13.22
C THR A 182 6.04 -31.45 13.79
N GLU A 183 6.75 -30.56 13.09
CA GLU A 183 8.05 -30.05 13.58
C GLU A 183 8.21 -28.53 13.42
N ASP A 184 8.92 -27.93 14.40
CA ASP A 184 9.36 -26.54 14.46
C ASP A 184 10.11 -26.11 13.20
N PHE A 185 9.47 -25.29 12.35
CA PHE A 185 10.12 -24.87 11.12
C PHE A 185 9.77 -23.44 10.68
N GLY A 186 10.79 -22.66 10.30
CA GLY A 186 10.66 -21.44 9.49
C GLY A 186 10.31 -20.13 10.21
N TRP A 187 9.97 -20.19 11.51
CA TRP A 187 9.49 -19.07 12.33
C TRP A 187 10.31 -17.77 12.23
N LYS A 188 11.63 -17.89 12.04
CA LYS A 188 12.56 -16.75 12.05
C LYS A 188 12.87 -16.16 10.66
N THR A 189 12.60 -16.85 9.54
CA THR A 189 13.32 -16.52 8.28
C THR A 189 12.53 -16.55 6.96
N ASP A 190 11.38 -17.23 6.85
CA ASP A 190 10.67 -17.36 5.55
C ASP A 190 9.17 -17.08 5.67
N GLY A 191 8.74 -15.88 5.30
CA GLY A 191 7.32 -15.56 5.14
C GLY A 191 6.89 -14.17 5.57
N LEU A 192 5.67 -13.81 5.19
CA LEU A 192 4.95 -12.64 5.68
C LEU A 192 4.23 -12.99 6.98
N ARG A 193 4.23 -12.05 7.94
CA ARG A 193 3.42 -12.17 9.16
C ARG A 193 2.37 -11.08 9.27
N GLY A 194 1.17 -11.49 9.65
CA GLY A 194 0.03 -10.62 9.94
C GLY A 194 -0.44 -10.79 11.37
N HIS A 195 -0.64 -9.69 12.08
CA HIS A 195 -1.19 -9.66 13.44
C HIS A 195 -2.56 -9.02 13.38
N ILE A 196 -3.57 -9.75 13.84
CA ILE A 196 -4.97 -9.38 13.66
C ILE A 196 -5.51 -8.91 15.00
N PHE A 197 -5.84 -7.62 15.06
CA PHE A 197 -6.45 -7.01 16.23
C PHE A 197 -7.94 -6.83 15.94
N ALA A 198 -8.80 -7.18 16.89
CA ALA A 198 -10.23 -6.96 16.75
C ALA A 198 -10.75 -6.12 17.92
N ASP A 199 -11.71 -5.25 17.64
CA ASP A 199 -12.40 -4.52 18.70
C ASP A 199 -13.27 -5.46 19.55
N THR A 200 -13.75 -4.98 20.70
CA THR A 200 -14.57 -5.79 21.63
C THR A 200 -15.86 -6.35 21.02
N THR A 201 -16.28 -5.84 19.86
CA THR A 201 -17.48 -6.26 19.15
C THR A 201 -17.20 -7.07 17.89
N ASN A 202 -15.92 -7.28 17.55
CA ASN A 202 -15.47 -7.83 16.27
C ASN A 202 -16.06 -7.08 15.04
N SER A 203 -16.45 -5.82 15.20
CA SER A 203 -17.02 -5.00 14.11
C SER A 203 -15.96 -4.20 13.37
N THR A 204 -14.77 -4.07 13.96
CA THR A 204 -13.60 -3.47 13.32
C THR A 204 -12.39 -4.33 13.59
N VAL A 205 -11.63 -4.61 12.54
CA VAL A 205 -10.44 -5.44 12.57
C VAL A 205 -9.27 -4.66 12.00
N VAL A 206 -8.15 -4.61 12.72
CA VAL A 206 -6.89 -4.04 12.24
C VAL A 206 -5.96 -5.18 11.86
N ILE A 207 -5.46 -5.16 10.62
CA ILE A 207 -4.43 -6.08 10.13
C ILE A 207 -3.08 -5.36 10.21
N GLY A 208 -2.26 -5.74 11.18
CA GLY A 208 -0.89 -5.28 11.33
C GLY A 208 0.08 -6.18 10.55
N VAL A 209 0.77 -5.63 9.55
CA VAL A 209 1.74 -6.40 8.75
C VAL A 209 3.16 -6.14 9.25
N LYS A 210 3.90 -7.22 9.52
CA LYS A 210 5.30 -7.14 9.94
C LYS A 210 6.18 -6.64 8.80
N GLY A 211 7.09 -5.72 9.09
CA GLY A 211 8.17 -5.31 8.18
C GLY A 211 9.48 -6.04 8.42
N THR A 212 10.56 -5.49 7.88
CA THR A 212 11.92 -6.01 7.97
C THR A 212 12.43 -6.00 9.40
N SER A 213 13.02 -7.12 9.84
CA SER A 213 13.43 -7.28 11.24
C SER A 213 14.54 -6.28 11.63
N PRO A 214 14.57 -5.76 12.88
CA PRO A 214 15.62 -4.82 13.32
C PRO A 214 17.05 -5.36 13.21
N ALA A 215 17.24 -6.67 13.41
CA ALA A 215 18.50 -7.41 13.27
C ALA A 215 19.05 -7.48 11.82
N VAL A 216 18.48 -6.71 10.90
CA VAL A 216 19.01 -6.59 9.53
C VAL A 216 19.66 -5.23 9.29
N PHE A 217 19.33 -4.23 10.11
CA PHE A 217 19.99 -2.93 10.09
C PHE A 217 21.31 -2.91 10.88
N ASP A 218 21.61 -3.98 11.63
CA ASP A 218 22.85 -4.20 12.38
C ASP A 218 23.91 -5.02 11.61
N GLY A 219 23.59 -5.47 10.39
CA GLY A 219 24.52 -6.22 9.53
C GLY A 219 24.52 -7.74 9.70
N SER A 220 23.57 -8.35 10.43
CA SER A 220 23.46 -9.81 10.48
C SER A 220 22.89 -10.39 9.16
N GLU A 221 23.46 -11.49 8.65
CA GLU A 221 23.06 -12.15 7.39
C GLU A 221 21.66 -12.84 7.43
N THR A 222 20.86 -12.65 8.48
CA THR A 222 19.85 -13.66 8.87
C THR A 222 18.43 -13.52 8.30
N THR A 223 18.12 -12.56 7.43
CA THR A 223 16.83 -12.57 6.68
C THR A 223 16.96 -12.10 5.22
N THR A 224 17.49 -12.98 4.37
CA THR A 224 17.65 -12.78 2.91
C THR A 224 16.36 -12.34 2.19
N ASN A 225 15.19 -12.78 2.66
CA ASN A 225 13.92 -12.59 1.97
C ASN A 225 13.34 -11.17 2.11
N ASP A 226 13.46 -10.55 3.30
CA ASP A 226 13.05 -9.16 3.52
C ASP A 226 13.84 -8.24 2.57
N LYS A 227 15.16 -8.43 2.50
CA LYS A 227 16.06 -7.69 1.60
C LYS A 227 15.74 -7.89 0.12
N ILE A 228 15.34 -9.10 -0.28
CA ILE A 228 14.90 -9.35 -1.65
C ILE A 228 13.63 -8.56 -1.94
N ASN A 229 12.64 -8.59 -1.04
CA ASN A 229 11.40 -7.82 -1.20
C ASN A 229 11.67 -6.31 -1.20
N ASP A 230 12.47 -5.81 -0.27
CA ASP A 230 12.85 -4.40 -0.19
C ASP A 230 13.49 -3.92 -1.49
N ASN A 231 14.48 -4.66 -2.00
CA ASN A 231 15.15 -4.27 -3.24
C ASN A 231 14.24 -4.47 -4.46
N LEU A 232 13.28 -5.40 -4.43
CA LEU A 232 12.34 -5.57 -5.53
C LEU A 232 11.28 -4.47 -5.56
N PHE A 233 10.76 -4.06 -4.40
CA PHE A 233 9.76 -2.99 -4.28
C PHE A 233 10.37 -1.61 -4.50
N PHE A 234 11.47 -1.30 -3.80
CA PHE A 234 11.88 0.09 -3.57
C PHE A 234 13.11 0.54 -4.36
N SER A 235 13.76 -0.36 -5.10
CA SER A 235 14.82 0.04 -6.02
C SER A 235 14.27 0.45 -7.39
N CYS A 236 15.01 1.28 -8.11
CA CYS A 236 14.60 1.70 -9.44
C CYS A 236 14.69 0.56 -10.45
N CYS A 237 15.66 -0.35 -10.32
CA CYS A 237 15.83 -1.49 -11.22
C CYS A 237 16.46 -2.70 -10.49
N CYS A 238 15.69 -3.33 -9.59
CA CYS A 238 16.09 -4.57 -8.90
C CYS A 238 17.45 -4.56 -8.18
N GLY A 239 17.85 -3.42 -7.61
CA GLY A 239 19.14 -3.25 -6.94
C GLY A 239 20.32 -3.16 -7.91
N GLN A 240 20.08 -2.96 -9.21
CA GLN A 240 21.11 -2.69 -10.21
C GLN A 240 21.30 -1.18 -10.43
N GLY A 241 22.43 -0.79 -11.03
CA GLY A 241 22.67 0.59 -11.50
C GLY A 241 23.02 1.63 -10.43
N GLY A 242 23.40 1.19 -9.23
CA GLY A 242 23.89 2.08 -8.17
C GLY A 242 25.07 1.50 -7.39
N GLN A 243 24.94 1.37 -6.07
CA GLN A 243 26.07 1.08 -5.20
C GLN A 243 26.51 -0.39 -5.28
N PHE A 244 27.81 -0.64 -5.20
CA PHE A 244 28.41 -1.98 -5.36
C PHE A 244 27.89 -3.03 -4.36
N LEU A 245 27.56 -2.61 -3.13
CA LEU A 245 27.12 -3.52 -2.07
C LEU A 245 25.64 -3.90 -2.16
N TRP A 246 24.87 -3.28 -3.05
CA TRP A 246 23.45 -3.59 -3.20
C TRP A 246 23.23 -5.03 -3.64
N ARG A 247 22.26 -5.69 -3.00
CA ARG A 247 21.83 -7.02 -3.39
C ARG A 247 20.96 -6.92 -4.64
N GLN A 248 21.49 -7.41 -5.77
CA GLN A 248 20.70 -7.55 -6.99
C GLN A 248 19.65 -8.66 -6.83
N VAL A 249 18.40 -8.38 -7.24
CA VAL A 249 17.27 -9.32 -7.10
C VAL A 249 16.70 -9.80 -8.44
N CYS A 250 16.98 -9.08 -9.52
CA CYS A 250 16.66 -9.46 -10.89
C CYS A 250 17.65 -8.77 -11.86
N ASP A 251 17.68 -9.21 -13.12
CA ASP A 251 18.61 -8.71 -14.15
C ASP A 251 17.85 -8.00 -15.28
N CYS A 252 17.29 -6.84 -14.97
CA CYS A 252 16.46 -6.06 -15.90
C CYS A 252 17.14 -4.78 -16.41
N GLN A 253 18.30 -4.42 -15.87
CA GLN A 253 19.07 -3.28 -16.34
C GLN A 253 19.80 -3.63 -17.64
N THR A 254 19.60 -2.84 -18.70
CA THR A 254 20.27 -3.05 -19.99
C THR A 254 21.47 -2.14 -20.22
N SER A 255 21.47 -0.96 -19.60
CA SER A 255 22.60 -0.02 -19.62
C SER A 255 22.55 0.91 -18.40
N ALA A 256 23.56 1.76 -18.21
CA ALA A 256 23.58 2.71 -17.09
C ALA A 256 22.27 3.54 -17.05
N TYR A 257 21.56 3.50 -15.92
CA TYR A 257 20.27 4.17 -15.73
C TYR A 257 19.16 3.78 -16.72
N THR A 258 19.26 2.63 -17.39
CA THR A 258 18.22 2.12 -18.29
C THR A 258 17.68 0.78 -17.80
N CYS A 259 16.36 0.69 -17.57
CA CYS A 259 15.72 -0.51 -17.05
C CYS A 259 14.58 -1.00 -17.95
N ASN A 260 14.51 -2.32 -18.17
CA ASN A 260 13.39 -2.96 -18.82
C ASN A 260 12.20 -3.08 -17.84
N SER A 261 11.15 -2.28 -18.07
CA SER A 261 9.95 -2.22 -17.25
C SER A 261 9.14 -3.52 -17.30
N THR A 262 9.08 -4.19 -18.46
CA THR A 262 8.39 -5.49 -18.60
C THR A 262 9.05 -6.54 -17.73
N CYS A 263 10.38 -6.63 -17.78
CA CYS A 263 11.17 -7.54 -16.94
C CYS A 263 10.97 -7.25 -15.45
N LEU A 264 11.08 -5.96 -15.07
CA LEU A 264 10.99 -5.52 -13.68
C LEU A 264 9.61 -5.80 -13.07
N THR A 265 8.54 -5.45 -13.78
CA THR A 265 7.16 -5.71 -13.33
C THR A 265 6.83 -7.20 -13.28
N THR A 266 7.40 -8.00 -14.19
CA THR A 266 7.27 -9.46 -14.16
C THR A 266 7.92 -10.06 -12.92
N ALA A 267 9.14 -9.63 -12.59
CA ALA A 267 9.82 -10.05 -11.37
C ALA A 267 9.03 -9.65 -10.12
N LEU A 268 8.53 -8.41 -10.07
CA LEU A 268 7.73 -7.88 -8.96
C LEU A 268 6.41 -8.64 -8.73
N LYS A 269 5.72 -9.03 -9.80
CA LYS A 269 4.39 -9.68 -9.76
C LYS A 269 4.45 -11.21 -9.63
N ALA A 270 5.63 -11.80 -9.42
CA ALA A 270 5.74 -13.23 -9.19
C ALA A 270 4.96 -13.64 -7.91
N LYS A 271 4.21 -14.75 -7.97
CA LYS A 271 3.25 -15.17 -6.91
C LYS A 271 3.85 -15.51 -5.53
N ASN A 272 5.17 -15.49 -5.38
CA ASN A 272 5.87 -15.90 -4.17
C ASN A 272 6.45 -14.71 -3.37
N MET A 273 5.94 -13.50 -3.61
CA MET A 273 6.40 -12.25 -2.98
C MET A 273 5.43 -11.77 -1.89
N TYR A 274 5.86 -10.81 -1.05
CA TYR A 274 5.10 -10.39 0.14
C TYR A 274 3.71 -9.81 -0.17
N TYR A 275 3.54 -9.16 -1.32
CA TYR A 275 2.23 -8.64 -1.69
C TYR A 275 1.21 -9.77 -1.93
N SER A 276 1.59 -10.87 -2.60
CA SER A 276 0.70 -12.01 -2.80
C SER A 276 0.33 -12.68 -1.47
N ALA A 277 1.32 -12.88 -0.59
CA ALA A 277 1.06 -13.40 0.75
C ALA A 277 0.12 -12.49 1.57
N ALA A 278 0.20 -11.17 1.38
CA ALA A 278 -0.68 -10.21 2.04
C ALA A 278 -2.12 -10.27 1.54
N LEU A 279 -2.34 -10.58 0.25
CA LEU A 279 -3.67 -10.81 -0.30
C LEU A 279 -4.30 -12.07 0.29
N ASP A 280 -3.53 -13.16 0.38
CA ASP A 280 -4.03 -14.42 0.99
C ASP A 280 -4.35 -14.23 2.48
N LEU A 281 -3.51 -13.50 3.21
CA LEU A 281 -3.79 -13.06 4.58
C LEU A 281 -5.12 -12.28 4.66
N TYR A 282 -5.29 -11.27 3.82
CA TYR A 282 -6.49 -10.45 3.79
C TYR A 282 -7.76 -11.27 3.51
N HIS A 283 -7.70 -12.20 2.55
CA HIS A 283 -8.83 -13.09 2.25
C HIS A 283 -9.17 -14.02 3.42
N ASN A 284 -8.16 -14.56 4.11
CA ASN A 284 -8.39 -15.35 5.31
C ASN A 284 -9.04 -14.56 6.45
N VAL A 285 -8.60 -13.32 6.66
CA VAL A 285 -9.16 -12.44 7.71
C VAL A 285 -10.59 -12.05 7.36
N THR A 286 -10.87 -11.64 6.13
CA THR A 286 -12.23 -11.26 5.71
C THR A 286 -13.19 -12.44 5.61
N ALA A 287 -12.71 -13.66 5.39
CA ALA A 287 -13.52 -14.86 5.54
C ALA A 287 -13.90 -15.12 7.01
N LEU A 288 -13.01 -14.81 7.95
CA LEU A 288 -13.25 -14.95 9.40
C LEU A 288 -14.11 -13.82 9.98
N TYR A 289 -13.97 -12.61 9.44
CA TYR A 289 -14.69 -11.40 9.87
C TYR A 289 -15.48 -10.79 8.70
N PRO A 290 -16.52 -11.47 8.19
CA PRO A 290 -17.19 -11.10 6.94
C PRO A 290 -17.95 -9.77 6.99
N ASN A 291 -18.28 -9.29 8.19
CA ASN A 291 -19.06 -8.06 8.41
C ASN A 291 -18.25 -6.96 9.11
N ALA A 292 -16.95 -7.15 9.33
CA ALA A 292 -16.13 -6.15 9.99
C ALA A 292 -15.58 -5.11 9.01
N GLU A 293 -15.43 -3.89 9.49
CA GLU A 293 -14.60 -2.90 8.79
C GLU A 293 -13.12 -3.24 8.99
N ILE A 294 -12.36 -3.23 7.90
CA ILE A 294 -10.94 -3.58 7.90
C ILE A 294 -10.09 -2.32 7.88
N TRP A 295 -9.17 -2.21 8.82
CA TRP A 295 -8.13 -1.17 8.85
C TRP A 295 -6.75 -1.84 8.72
N MET A 296 -5.81 -1.13 8.11
CA MET A 296 -4.44 -1.63 7.92
C MET A 296 -3.45 -0.86 8.77
N ALA A 297 -2.47 -1.57 9.33
CA ALA A 297 -1.35 -0.98 10.07
C ALA A 297 -0.02 -1.62 9.66
N GLY A 298 1.08 -0.91 9.76
CA GLY A 298 2.39 -1.49 9.46
C GLY A 298 3.54 -0.49 9.59
N HIS A 299 4.75 -1.03 9.74
CA HIS A 299 5.99 -0.27 9.84
C HIS A 299 6.98 -0.68 8.75
N SER A 300 7.79 0.25 8.23
CA SER A 300 8.84 -0.04 7.24
C SER A 300 8.27 -0.77 6.01
N LEU A 301 8.88 -1.89 5.58
CA LEU A 301 8.35 -2.78 4.53
C LEU A 301 6.89 -3.18 4.79
N GLY A 302 6.53 -3.49 6.04
CA GLY A 302 5.17 -3.87 6.42
C GLY A 302 4.18 -2.72 6.26
N GLY A 303 4.63 -1.48 6.44
CA GLY A 303 3.84 -0.28 6.15
C GLY A 303 3.48 -0.16 4.66
N ALA A 304 4.46 -0.33 3.78
CA ALA A 304 4.24 -0.32 2.34
C ALA A 304 3.30 -1.46 1.89
N VAL A 305 3.50 -2.69 2.39
CA VAL A 305 2.63 -3.84 2.06
C VAL A 305 1.20 -3.62 2.56
N SER A 306 1.02 -3.09 3.78
CA SER A 306 -0.29 -2.70 4.31
C SER A 306 -0.99 -1.66 3.45
N SER A 307 -0.24 -0.68 2.95
CA SER A 307 -0.74 0.34 2.01
C SER A 307 -1.17 -0.28 0.67
N PHE A 308 -0.41 -1.25 0.13
CA PHE A 308 -0.81 -1.95 -1.10
C PHE A 308 -2.15 -2.67 -0.95
N VAL A 309 -2.34 -3.42 0.14
CA VAL A 309 -3.62 -4.10 0.42
C VAL A 309 -4.75 -3.09 0.57
N ALA A 310 -4.51 -1.99 1.31
CA ALA A 310 -5.48 -0.91 1.48
C ALA A 310 -5.87 -0.25 0.15
N LEU A 311 -4.93 0.00 -0.75
CA LEU A 311 -5.20 0.57 -2.08
C LEU A 311 -5.98 -0.38 -2.99
N THR A 312 -5.73 -1.69 -2.86
CA THR A 312 -6.41 -2.74 -3.64
C THR A 312 -7.88 -2.88 -3.26
N PHE A 313 -8.18 -2.89 -1.96
CA PHE A 313 -9.54 -3.12 -1.46
C PHE A 313 -10.26 -1.84 -1.01
N GLY A 314 -9.58 -0.70 -0.96
CA GLY A 314 -10.16 0.56 -0.52
C GLY A 314 -10.45 0.59 0.98
N HIS A 315 -9.43 0.31 1.78
CA HIS A 315 -9.48 0.33 3.25
C HIS A 315 -8.62 1.46 3.82
N PRO A 316 -8.93 1.97 5.02
CA PRO A 316 -8.03 2.88 5.72
C PRO A 316 -6.70 2.20 6.08
N ALA A 317 -5.59 2.92 5.94
CA ALA A 317 -4.26 2.48 6.37
C ALA A 317 -3.54 3.55 7.17
N VAL A 318 -2.96 3.18 8.32
CA VAL A 318 -2.08 4.05 9.11
C VAL A 318 -0.75 3.35 9.26
N THR A 319 0.29 3.92 8.68
CA THR A 319 1.61 3.30 8.61
C THR A 319 2.68 4.20 9.23
N PHE A 320 3.78 3.60 9.68
CA PHE A 320 4.85 4.29 10.41
C PHE A 320 6.19 4.02 9.76
N GLU A 321 6.93 5.09 9.47
CA GLU A 321 8.20 5.03 8.75
C GLU A 321 8.13 4.08 7.54
N ALA A 322 7.00 4.07 6.84
CA ALA A 322 6.82 3.21 5.68
C ALA A 322 7.87 3.57 4.63
N VAL A 323 8.40 2.58 3.92
CA VAL A 323 9.25 2.88 2.76
C VAL A 323 8.35 3.54 1.70
N PRO A 324 8.79 4.62 1.00
CA PRO A 324 7.97 5.27 -0.01
C PRO A 324 7.44 4.28 -1.06
N ASP A 325 6.12 4.24 -1.20
CA ASP A 325 5.38 3.08 -1.74
C ASP A 325 4.66 3.37 -3.08
N ALA A 326 4.69 4.60 -3.59
CA ALA A 326 3.93 4.97 -4.78
C ALA A 326 4.42 4.27 -6.06
N MET A 327 5.73 4.24 -6.29
CA MET A 327 6.34 3.50 -7.40
C MET A 327 6.01 1.99 -7.37
N PRO A 328 6.26 1.24 -6.28
CA PRO A 328 5.91 -0.18 -6.25
C PRO A 328 4.40 -0.41 -6.40
N ALA A 329 3.54 0.43 -5.81
CA ALA A 329 2.10 0.34 -6.02
C ALA A 329 1.71 0.47 -7.51
N ALA A 330 2.33 1.39 -8.23
CA ALA A 330 2.12 1.52 -9.68
C ALA A 330 2.60 0.29 -10.44
N ARG A 331 3.79 -0.23 -10.11
CA ARG A 331 4.40 -1.39 -10.76
C ARG A 331 3.63 -2.70 -10.52
N LEU A 332 3.04 -2.85 -9.33
CA LEU A 332 2.14 -3.96 -8.99
C LEU A 332 0.84 -3.93 -9.81
N GLY A 333 0.51 -2.80 -10.44
CA GLY A 333 -0.70 -2.65 -11.24
C GLY A 333 -1.96 -2.64 -10.38
N LEU A 334 -1.89 -2.03 -9.20
CA LEU A 334 -3.03 -1.95 -8.29
C LEU A 334 -4.21 -1.21 -8.95
N PRO A 335 -5.47 -1.60 -8.63
CA PRO A 335 -6.64 -0.92 -9.16
C PRO A 335 -6.57 0.60 -8.93
N THR A 336 -6.81 1.37 -9.99
CA THR A 336 -6.75 2.83 -9.95
C THR A 336 -7.95 3.44 -10.71
N PRO A 337 -8.64 4.45 -10.14
CA PRO A 337 -9.81 5.05 -10.79
C PRO A 337 -9.45 5.83 -12.06
N PRO A 338 -10.39 6.01 -13.01
CA PRO A 338 -10.18 6.82 -14.20
C PRO A 338 -9.63 8.22 -13.89
N GLY A 339 -8.86 8.76 -14.84
CA GLY A 339 -8.25 10.10 -14.70
C GLY A 339 -6.93 10.12 -13.92
N HIS A 340 -6.47 8.98 -13.39
CA HIS A 340 -5.14 8.85 -12.79
C HIS A 340 -4.12 8.38 -13.83
N GLN A 341 -2.97 9.04 -13.87
CA GLN A 341 -1.88 8.61 -14.74
C GLN A 341 -1.20 7.38 -14.14
N VAL A 342 -1.09 6.30 -14.93
CA VAL A 342 -0.29 5.12 -14.57
C VAL A 342 1.13 5.57 -14.21
N GLY A 343 1.58 5.23 -13.00
CA GLY A 343 2.86 5.70 -12.44
C GLY A 343 2.75 6.88 -11.45
N SER A 344 1.57 7.49 -11.29
CA SER A 344 1.35 8.65 -10.40
C SER A 344 0.47 8.30 -9.20
N MET A 345 0.77 7.19 -8.51
CA MET A 345 -0.04 6.74 -7.35
C MET A 345 -0.02 7.75 -6.19
N HIS A 346 1.02 8.58 -6.08
CA HIS A 346 1.16 9.65 -5.09
C HIS A 346 0.13 10.78 -5.26
N THR A 347 -0.41 10.98 -6.47
CA THR A 347 -1.45 11.99 -6.72
C THR A 347 -2.87 11.46 -6.47
N ARG A 348 -3.04 10.15 -6.22
CA ARG A 348 -4.35 9.56 -5.95
C ARG A 348 -4.92 10.09 -4.63
N LYS A 349 -6.10 10.67 -4.71
CA LYS A 349 -6.84 11.22 -3.57
C LYS A 349 -7.81 10.19 -3.00
N MET A 350 -8.33 10.45 -1.80
CA MET A 350 -9.35 9.62 -1.15
C MET A 350 -8.94 8.15 -1.04
N THR A 351 -7.66 7.88 -0.75
CA THR A 351 -7.16 6.51 -0.59
C THR A 351 -7.44 5.96 0.81
N GLY A 352 -7.62 6.83 1.81
CA GLY A 352 -7.65 6.45 3.23
C GLY A 352 -6.29 6.07 3.81
N GLY A 353 -5.20 6.29 3.07
CA GLY A 353 -3.83 6.00 3.51
C GLY A 353 -3.14 7.20 4.15
N TYR A 354 -2.57 6.99 5.33
CA TYR A 354 -1.83 7.98 6.12
C TYR A 354 -0.47 7.38 6.54
N HIS A 355 0.62 8.02 6.11
CA HIS A 355 1.98 7.59 6.35
C HIS A 355 2.65 8.55 7.34
N PHE A 356 2.72 8.13 8.61
CA PHE A 356 3.44 8.85 9.65
C PHE A 356 4.93 8.55 9.55
N GLY A 357 5.75 9.59 9.62
CA GLY A 357 7.20 9.43 9.71
C GLY A 357 7.90 10.70 10.16
N HIS A 358 9.24 10.69 10.22
CA HIS A 358 9.99 11.85 10.68
C HIS A 358 11.22 12.20 9.83
N THR A 359 11.62 13.48 9.83
CA THR A 359 12.68 13.99 8.95
C THR A 359 14.07 13.38 9.18
N ALA A 360 14.34 12.82 10.37
CA ALA A 360 15.60 12.15 10.68
C ALA A 360 15.65 10.66 10.26
N ASP A 361 14.58 10.08 9.70
CA ASP A 361 14.58 8.72 9.19
C ASP A 361 14.92 8.71 7.69
N PRO A 362 16.10 8.19 7.30
CA PRO A 362 16.46 8.12 5.88
C PRO A 362 15.61 7.13 5.07
N VAL A 363 14.92 6.18 5.69
CA VAL A 363 14.07 5.21 4.96
C VAL A 363 12.78 5.87 4.53
N PHE A 364 12.01 6.43 5.46
CA PHE A 364 10.77 7.16 5.17
C PHE A 364 10.97 8.35 4.23
N MET A 365 12.11 9.04 4.35
CA MET A 365 12.47 10.18 3.50
C MET A 365 13.06 9.78 2.14
N GLY A 366 13.30 8.49 1.88
CA GLY A 366 13.84 8.00 0.61
C GLY A 366 15.33 8.35 0.37
N GLN A 367 16.10 8.48 1.44
CA GLN A 367 17.52 8.90 1.42
C GLN A 367 18.49 7.76 1.76
N CYS A 368 17.99 6.57 2.09
CA CYS A 368 18.81 5.41 2.49
C CYS A 368 19.40 4.64 1.28
N ASN A 369 20.10 5.35 0.38
CA ASN A 369 20.67 4.76 -0.84
C ASN A 369 22.07 5.31 -1.23
N THR A 370 22.68 6.14 -0.39
CA THR A 370 24.02 6.68 -0.66
C THR A 370 25.11 5.64 -0.38
N ALA A 371 26.30 5.81 -0.99
CA ALA A 371 27.42 4.87 -0.86
C ALA A 371 27.82 4.55 0.58
N ALA A 372 27.77 5.56 1.47
CA ALA A 372 28.12 5.45 2.88
C ALA A 372 26.91 5.20 3.81
N SER A 373 25.69 5.09 3.26
CA SER A 373 24.52 4.79 4.09
C SER A 373 24.58 3.36 4.62
N SER A 374 24.13 3.17 5.85
CA SER A 374 23.99 1.84 6.47
C SER A 374 23.09 0.90 5.68
N CYS A 375 22.05 1.41 5.00
CA CYS A 375 21.23 0.61 4.08
C CYS A 375 22.07 0.03 2.95
N THR A 376 22.89 0.84 2.28
CA THR A 376 23.80 0.36 1.24
C THR A 376 24.80 -0.66 1.79
N LEU A 377 25.37 -0.41 2.97
CA LEU A 377 26.29 -1.37 3.62
C LEU A 377 25.59 -2.70 3.96
N GLY A 378 24.30 -2.64 4.32
CA GLY A 378 23.43 -3.80 4.53
C GLY A 378 22.93 -4.45 3.24
N GLY A 379 23.25 -3.90 2.07
CA GLY A 379 22.86 -4.41 0.75
C GLY A 379 21.46 -4.01 0.28
N TYR A 380 20.86 -2.99 0.88
CA TYR A 380 19.58 -2.42 0.49
C TYR A 380 19.74 -1.33 -0.57
N ALA A 381 18.83 -1.33 -1.54
CA ALA A 381 18.73 -0.38 -2.65
C ALA A 381 17.42 0.43 -2.55
N MET A 382 17.27 1.25 -1.51
CA MET A 382 16.04 2.01 -1.24
C MET A 382 16.02 3.34 -2.01
N GLN A 383 15.56 3.32 -3.26
CA GLN A 383 15.58 4.48 -4.16
C GLN A 383 14.23 5.19 -4.31
N SER A 384 13.14 4.60 -3.81
CA SER A 384 11.83 5.27 -3.79
C SER A 384 11.81 6.46 -2.83
N VAL A 385 11.04 7.47 -3.20
CA VAL A 385 10.88 8.75 -2.49
C VAL A 385 9.42 9.20 -2.39
N CYS A 386 8.53 8.70 -3.26
CA CYS A 386 7.11 9.08 -3.27
C CYS A 386 6.23 8.12 -2.47
N HIS A 387 5.34 8.68 -1.65
CA HIS A 387 4.32 7.94 -0.91
C HIS A 387 2.96 8.09 -1.59
N THR A 388 2.12 7.06 -1.48
CA THR A 388 0.70 7.15 -1.78
C THR A 388 -0.05 7.90 -0.66
N GLY A 389 -1.31 8.26 -0.90
CA GLY A 389 -2.15 8.89 0.11
C GLY A 389 -1.57 10.18 0.71
N MET A 390 -1.58 10.27 2.04
CA MET A 390 -1.16 11.46 2.80
C MET A 390 0.12 11.16 3.60
N LYS A 391 1.09 12.07 3.58
CA LYS A 391 2.29 12.03 4.45
C LYS A 391 2.06 12.90 5.68
N CYS A 392 2.31 12.34 6.86
CA CYS A 392 2.19 13.02 8.14
C CYS A 392 3.58 13.07 8.80
N VAL A 393 4.28 14.21 8.66
CA VAL A 393 5.73 14.26 8.93
C VAL A 393 6.06 15.09 10.18
N TYR A 394 6.78 14.49 11.13
CA TYR A 394 7.39 15.21 12.26
C TYR A 394 8.77 15.75 11.88
N ASP A 395 9.03 17.04 12.11
CA ASP A 395 10.31 17.66 11.74
C ASP A 395 11.37 17.53 12.84
N THR A 396 11.69 16.30 13.22
CA THR A 396 12.71 15.97 14.24
C THR A 396 14.09 16.60 14.01
N VAL A 397 14.49 16.82 12.75
CA VAL A 397 15.77 17.49 12.43
C VAL A 397 15.71 18.96 12.83
N ALA A 398 14.66 19.69 12.45
CA ALA A 398 14.54 21.11 12.79
C ALA A 398 14.16 21.32 14.26
N ASP A 399 13.20 20.56 14.76
CA ASP A 399 12.61 20.74 16.10
C ASP A 399 13.53 20.24 17.21
N LYS A 400 14.26 19.15 16.97
CA LYS A 400 15.07 18.45 18.00
C LYS A 400 16.56 18.40 17.67
N GLY A 401 17.00 18.91 16.51
CA GLY A 401 18.40 18.87 16.09
C GLY A 401 18.92 17.46 15.79
N TRP A 402 18.02 16.52 15.50
CA TRP A 402 18.42 15.13 15.21
C TRP A 402 19.26 15.06 13.94
N ARG A 403 20.25 14.16 13.94
CA ARG A 403 20.97 13.79 12.73
C ARG A 403 20.19 12.73 11.99
N VAL A 404 20.11 12.86 10.66
CA VAL A 404 19.55 11.81 9.80
C VAL A 404 20.38 10.53 9.95
N GLY A 405 19.72 9.41 10.23
CA GLY A 405 20.41 8.14 10.40
C GLY A 405 19.45 6.97 10.63
N ILE A 406 19.87 5.78 10.20
CA ILE A 406 19.04 4.56 10.26
C ILE A 406 18.64 4.17 11.69
N GLY A 407 19.41 4.59 12.69
CA GLY A 407 19.09 4.33 14.09
C GLY A 407 17.76 4.95 14.53
N ASN A 408 17.28 5.98 13.82
CA ASN A 408 16.01 6.62 14.11
C ASN A 408 14.81 5.89 13.46
N HIS A 409 15.04 4.94 12.54
CA HIS A 409 13.97 4.22 11.84
C HIS A 409 13.20 3.25 12.75
N LYS A 410 13.78 2.80 13.87
CA LYS A 410 13.18 1.75 14.70
C LYS A 410 11.84 2.20 15.27
N ILE A 411 10.78 1.41 15.07
CA ILE A 411 9.42 1.73 15.52
C ILE A 411 9.32 2.03 17.03
N LEU A 412 10.09 1.35 17.88
CA LEU A 412 10.11 1.65 19.32
C LEU A 412 10.67 3.04 19.62
N ASN A 413 11.73 3.46 18.91
CA ASN A 413 12.28 4.82 19.02
C ASN A 413 11.26 5.84 18.48
N VAL A 414 10.56 5.52 17.39
CA VAL A 414 9.50 6.38 16.84
C VAL A 414 8.39 6.59 17.86
N ILE A 415 7.91 5.52 18.53
CA ILE A 415 6.89 5.63 19.58
C ILE A 415 7.40 6.51 20.72
N LYS A 416 8.51 6.14 21.34
CA LYS A 416 9.03 6.75 22.57
C LYS A 416 9.58 8.14 22.38
N ASP A 417 10.38 8.36 21.34
CA ASP A 417 11.19 9.57 21.14
C ASP A 417 10.55 10.54 20.14
N VAL A 418 9.51 10.13 19.41
CA VAL A 418 8.74 10.99 18.49
C VAL A 418 7.28 11.10 18.95
N LEU A 419 6.47 10.05 18.78
CA LEU A 419 5.02 10.13 18.96
C LEU A 419 4.59 10.52 20.39
N GLU A 420 5.28 10.01 21.41
CA GLU A 420 5.02 10.38 22.80
C GLU A 420 5.46 11.82 23.11
N GLN A 421 6.54 12.28 22.47
CA GLN A 421 7.20 13.56 22.75
C GLN A 421 6.56 14.76 22.04
N TYR A 422 5.86 14.55 20.93
CA TYR A 422 5.09 15.61 20.26
C TYR A 422 3.68 15.70 20.86
N ASP A 423 3.19 16.90 21.17
CA ASP A 423 1.89 17.07 21.83
C ASP A 423 0.70 16.63 20.96
N GLU A 424 0.81 16.86 19.65
CA GLU A 424 -0.24 16.58 18.67
C GLU A 424 0.32 15.75 17.51
N PRO A 425 -0.51 14.96 16.82
CA PRO A 425 -0.11 14.27 15.61
C PRO A 425 0.40 15.23 14.53
N ALA A 426 1.38 14.78 13.74
CA ALA A 426 1.86 15.52 12.58
C ALA A 426 0.71 15.79 11.60
N LYS A 427 0.71 16.98 11.00
CA LYS A 427 -0.24 17.33 9.94
C LYS A 427 0.00 16.46 8.72
N CYS A 428 -1.08 15.92 8.17
CA CYS A 428 -1.05 15.06 7.00
C CYS A 428 -1.31 15.87 5.73
N GLU A 429 -0.40 15.78 4.77
CA GLU A 429 -0.46 16.51 3.49
C GLU A 429 -0.20 15.57 2.31
N GLN A 430 -0.80 15.86 1.16
CA GLN A 430 -0.55 15.08 -0.05
C GLN A 430 0.78 15.50 -0.66
N TYR A 431 1.65 14.52 -0.95
CA TYR A 431 2.93 14.78 -1.59
C TYR A 431 2.84 14.63 -3.11
N ALA A 432 2.13 15.58 -3.73
CA ALA A 432 1.77 15.52 -5.15
C ALA A 432 2.96 15.83 -6.09
N ASP A 433 3.88 16.70 -5.68
CA ASP A 433 5.04 17.09 -6.49
C ASP A 433 6.23 16.15 -6.22
N CYS A 434 6.08 14.89 -6.61
CA CYS A 434 7.08 13.87 -6.38
C CYS A 434 7.37 13.04 -7.63
N THR A 435 8.63 12.65 -7.82
CA THR A 435 9.03 11.76 -8.92
C THR A 435 10.02 10.73 -8.43
N ASP A 436 9.60 9.47 -8.41
CA ASP A 436 10.49 8.34 -8.17
C ASP A 436 11.44 8.13 -9.36
N CYS A 437 12.67 7.72 -9.05
CA CYS A 437 13.65 7.29 -10.04
C CYS A 437 13.90 8.29 -11.16
N PHE A 438 13.90 9.60 -10.85
CA PHE A 438 14.10 10.68 -11.82
C PHE A 438 15.26 10.46 -12.81
N PRO A 439 16.43 9.90 -12.41
CA PRO A 439 17.54 9.68 -13.34
C PRO A 439 17.36 8.48 -14.30
N TRP A 440 16.34 7.64 -14.11
CA TRP A 440 16.20 6.37 -14.83
C TRP A 440 15.30 6.48 -16.06
N GLU A 441 15.74 5.84 -17.13
CA GLU A 441 14.94 5.60 -18.33
C GLU A 441 14.35 4.19 -18.30
N PHE A 442 13.03 4.09 -18.54
CA PHE A 442 12.31 2.83 -18.58
C PHE A 442 11.76 2.56 -19.98
N PHE A 443 11.91 1.33 -20.47
CA PHE A 443 11.34 0.88 -21.74
C PHE A 443 10.60 -0.46 -21.57
N GLU A 444 9.68 -0.76 -22.47
CA GLU A 444 8.92 -2.02 -22.49
C GLU A 444 9.46 -2.95 -23.58
N SER A 445 9.49 -4.26 -23.30
CA SER A 445 9.81 -5.30 -24.28
C SER A 445 8.65 -6.30 -24.44
N ASN A 446 8.71 -7.12 -25.49
CA ASN A 446 7.71 -8.16 -25.79
C ASN A 446 7.72 -9.36 -24.82
N GLY A 447 8.43 -9.30 -23.69
CA GLY A 447 8.36 -10.29 -22.62
C GLY A 447 9.10 -11.62 -22.87
N THR A 448 9.98 -11.71 -23.85
CA THR A 448 10.78 -12.92 -24.15
C THR A 448 12.11 -13.02 -23.38
N GLU A 449 12.36 -12.12 -22.42
CA GLU A 449 13.60 -12.09 -21.64
C GLU A 449 13.57 -13.21 -20.58
N PRO A 450 14.62 -14.06 -20.48
CA PRO A 450 14.65 -15.12 -19.49
C PRO A 450 14.86 -14.58 -18.07
N THR A 451 13.99 -14.97 -17.13
CA THR A 451 14.19 -14.72 -15.70
C THR A 451 15.16 -15.77 -15.12
N SER A 452 16.47 -15.49 -15.21
CA SER A 452 17.65 -16.08 -14.51
C SER A 452 18.71 -16.81 -15.34
N SER A 453 19.96 -16.41 -15.05
CA SER A 453 21.29 -17.03 -15.21
C SER A 453 21.69 -17.66 -16.55
N SER A 454 22.64 -16.97 -17.21
CA SER A 454 23.60 -17.45 -18.21
C SER A 454 23.04 -18.19 -19.43
N THR A 455 22.90 -17.49 -20.56
CA THR A 455 23.78 -17.64 -21.74
C THR A 455 23.35 -16.68 -22.85
N THR A 456 24.35 -16.19 -23.57
CA THR A 456 24.30 -15.19 -24.63
C THR A 456 23.43 -15.64 -25.80
N SER A 457 22.30 -14.97 -26.04
CA SER A 457 21.74 -14.86 -27.40
C SER A 457 20.81 -13.66 -27.50
N LYS A 458 21.17 -12.75 -28.40
CA LYS A 458 20.50 -11.48 -28.69
C LYS A 458 19.26 -11.72 -29.57
N PRO A 459 18.04 -11.34 -29.17
CA PRO A 459 16.93 -11.21 -30.10
C PRO A 459 16.68 -9.73 -30.44
N THR A 460 16.46 -9.48 -31.73
CA THR A 460 16.03 -8.18 -32.26
C THR A 460 14.53 -8.01 -31.95
N SER A 461 14.14 -6.99 -31.18
CA SER A 461 12.73 -6.59 -31.04
C SER A 461 12.52 -5.14 -31.45
N THR A 462 11.35 -4.91 -32.05
CA THR A 462 10.78 -3.61 -32.41
C THR A 462 10.45 -2.80 -31.16
N LEU A 463 10.87 -1.53 -31.15
CA LEU A 463 10.80 -0.60 -30.01
C LEU A 463 9.55 0.29 -30.11
N THR A 464 8.81 0.43 -29.02
CA THR A 464 7.91 1.57 -28.78
C THR A 464 8.49 2.41 -27.65
N THR A 465 9.09 3.54 -28.00
CA THR A 465 9.73 4.47 -27.06
C THR A 465 8.70 5.51 -26.60
N ARG A 466 8.60 5.75 -25.29
CA ARG A 466 7.79 6.86 -24.74
C ARG A 466 8.69 8.09 -24.65
N THR A 467 8.65 8.94 -25.66
CA THR A 467 9.49 10.15 -25.74
C THR A 467 9.03 11.18 -24.71
N ARG A 468 9.90 11.58 -23.78
CA ARG A 468 9.76 12.84 -23.02
C ARG A 468 10.46 13.97 -23.77
N THR A 469 9.91 15.16 -23.64
CA THR A 469 10.42 16.41 -24.22
C THR A 469 11.77 16.78 -23.60
N GLU A 470 12.75 17.00 -24.48
CA GLU A 470 14.12 17.55 -24.31
C GLU A 470 14.93 17.18 -23.06
N THR A 471 15.86 16.25 -23.26
CA THR A 471 16.90 15.85 -22.31
C THR A 471 18.06 16.86 -22.31
N CYS A 472 18.48 17.21 -21.09
CA CYS A 472 19.74 17.85 -20.73
C CYS A 472 20.96 17.27 -21.48
N LYS A 473 21.78 18.10 -22.13
CA LYS A 473 22.96 17.59 -22.87
C LYS A 473 24.14 17.27 -21.96
N THR A 474 24.22 17.92 -20.80
CA THR A 474 25.34 17.78 -19.87
C THR A 474 24.83 17.63 -18.43
N PRO A 475 24.64 16.40 -17.92
CA PRO A 475 24.21 16.17 -16.54
C PRO A 475 25.35 16.44 -15.55
N GLY A 476 25.11 17.29 -14.55
CA GLY A 476 25.99 17.53 -13.40
C GLY A 476 25.38 17.05 -12.07
N TRP A 477 26.22 16.89 -11.04
CA TRP A 477 25.85 16.39 -9.70
C TRP A 477 24.71 17.19 -9.01
N TRP A 478 24.42 18.42 -9.47
CA TRP A 478 23.35 19.28 -8.95
C TRP A 478 22.41 19.84 -10.05
N GLY A 479 22.41 19.29 -11.27
CA GLY A 479 21.57 19.75 -12.38
C GLY A 479 22.30 19.94 -13.71
N CYS A 480 21.60 20.50 -14.70
CA CYS A 480 22.07 20.66 -16.08
C CYS A 480 23.09 21.78 -16.24
N LEU A 481 24.18 21.49 -16.96
CA LEU A 481 25.30 22.39 -17.21
C LEU A 481 25.40 22.81 -18.68
N ASP A 482 24.27 23.06 -19.33
CA ASP A 482 24.27 23.40 -20.76
C ASP A 482 24.69 24.88 -20.96
N GLU A 483 25.61 25.14 -21.89
CA GLU A 483 26.08 26.50 -22.23
C GLU A 483 25.02 27.29 -23.02
N ASP A 484 24.70 28.51 -22.58
CA ASP A 484 23.76 29.40 -23.26
C ASP A 484 24.30 29.82 -24.63
N THR A 485 23.70 29.30 -25.70
CA THR A 485 24.02 29.73 -27.06
C THR A 485 23.29 31.03 -27.36
N THR A 486 24.06 32.13 -27.31
CA THR A 486 23.66 33.48 -27.74
C THR A 486 22.99 33.45 -29.13
N THR A 487 21.69 33.69 -29.19
CA THR A 487 20.98 33.91 -30.46
C THR A 487 20.45 35.33 -30.49
N THR A 488 21.12 36.17 -31.28
CA THR A 488 20.75 37.54 -31.58
C THR A 488 19.42 37.58 -32.30
N THR A 489 18.35 38.06 -31.65
CA THR A 489 17.15 38.54 -32.36
C THR A 489 16.72 39.89 -31.80
N THR A 490 16.52 40.81 -32.74
CA THR A 490 16.35 42.24 -32.61
C THR A 490 15.08 42.66 -31.87
N THR A 491 15.25 43.67 -31.02
CA THR A 491 14.30 44.57 -30.32
C THR A 491 12.82 44.61 -30.76
N THR A 492 11.92 44.56 -29.78
CA THR A 492 10.93 45.62 -29.54
C THR A 492 10.51 45.65 -28.07
N THR A 493 10.54 46.86 -27.51
CA THR A 493 10.29 47.23 -26.12
C THR A 493 8.80 47.25 -25.76
N THR A 494 8.44 46.67 -24.61
CA THR A 494 7.44 47.23 -23.69
C THR A 494 7.78 46.86 -22.24
N THR A 495 7.86 47.91 -21.43
CA THR A 495 8.24 47.94 -20.02
C THR A 495 7.09 47.49 -19.12
N ALA A 496 7.32 46.50 -18.26
CA ALA A 496 6.52 46.28 -17.06
C ALA A 496 7.45 45.80 -15.93
N SER A 497 7.61 46.65 -14.91
CA SER A 497 8.44 46.40 -13.74
C SER A 497 7.83 45.31 -12.86
N GLY A 498 8.52 44.17 -12.74
CA GLY A 498 8.31 43.17 -11.70
C GLY A 498 9.58 43.05 -10.87
N SER A 499 9.49 43.35 -9.58
CA SER A 499 10.59 43.25 -8.62
C SER A 499 11.09 41.81 -8.48
N THR A 500 12.35 41.55 -8.80
CA THR A 500 13.04 40.30 -8.50
C THR A 500 13.59 40.33 -7.07
N THR A 501 12.88 39.69 -6.14
CA THR A 501 13.45 39.31 -4.84
C THR A 501 14.27 38.04 -5.02
N SER A 502 15.60 38.16 -4.97
CA SER A 502 16.51 37.01 -4.89
C SER A 502 16.39 36.35 -3.52
N CYS A 503 16.05 35.07 -3.49
CA CYS A 503 16.01 34.23 -2.30
C CYS A 503 17.37 34.20 -1.60
N LYS A 504 17.45 34.61 -0.32
CA LYS A 504 18.73 34.63 0.42
C LYS A 504 19.04 33.33 1.16
N THR A 505 18.04 32.47 1.41
CA THR A 505 18.23 31.20 2.11
C THR A 505 17.24 30.15 1.64
N TRP A 506 17.74 29.01 1.18
CA TRP A 506 16.94 27.82 0.89
C TRP A 506 16.73 27.01 2.18
N GLY A 507 15.47 26.75 2.53
CA GLY A 507 15.07 25.79 3.56
C GLY A 507 14.57 24.48 2.95
N TRP A 508 14.42 23.45 3.78
CA TRP A 508 14.02 22.10 3.35
C TRP A 508 12.63 22.05 2.68
N PHE A 509 11.76 23.03 2.95
CA PHE A 509 10.43 23.17 2.35
C PHE A 509 10.32 24.36 1.38
N GLY A 510 11.44 24.89 0.86
CA GLY A 510 11.48 26.00 -0.09
C GLY A 510 12.18 27.26 0.43
N CYS A 511 12.08 28.35 -0.35
CA CYS A 511 12.74 29.63 -0.08
C CYS A 511 12.17 30.33 1.16
N LYS A 512 13.06 30.82 2.06
CA LYS A 512 12.70 31.73 3.17
C LYS A 512 13.03 33.18 2.84
#